data_AF-A0A7G9GT02-F1
#
_entry.id   AF-A0A7G9GT02-F1
#
_cell.length_a   1.000
_cell.length_b   1.000
_cell.length_c   1.000
_cell.angle_alpha   90.00
_cell.angle_beta   90.00
_cell.angle_gamma   90.00
#
_symmetry.space_group_name_H-M   'P 1'
#
loop_
_entity.id
_entity.type
_entity.pdbx_description
1 polymer ?
#
loop_
_entity_poly.entity_id
_entity_poly.type
_entity_poly.pdbx_seq_one_letter_code
_entity_poly.pdbx_strand_id
1 'polypeptide(L)'
;MAIYDILSEVQDAREGNTGICEFNGFLEDYLSTIETVEGKEEVYTLLSKLFEKDCNLKICVGLRLNINKDAIANQIIRYKDAFKLPKGSIVCPYVVYGKFDDVQKAIILALGDKEEYVKAKALYYVMSEPENEYEGTRNEIIADCMNEENVELMLQAVDSFFFQNSKAGIVQRNLDSKMFESYAEMYDLANQMGKEQEASLRETLAASENKEACINTFIANWFLLKKFSYVQYMMDKNNLNAVHEGNVKRQRQVAKEKSDAIGFVSFSELWKLAKEVR
;
A
#
# COMPACT_ATOMS: atom_id res chain seq x y z
N MET A 1 -17.68 -9.50 6.07
CA MET A 1 -18.21 -8.15 6.35
C MET A 1 -17.81 -7.24 5.19
N ALA A 2 -18.55 -6.18 4.94
CA ALA A 2 -18.19 -5.19 3.93
C ALA A 2 -17.19 -4.17 4.51
N ILE A 3 -16.46 -3.47 3.65
CA ILE A 3 -15.27 -2.71 4.02
C ILE A 3 -15.53 -1.60 5.04
N TYR A 4 -16.64 -0.88 4.94
CA TYR A 4 -16.95 0.19 5.88
C TYR A 4 -17.22 -0.38 7.26
N ASP A 5 -17.94 -1.50 7.35
CA ASP A 5 -18.26 -2.11 8.63
C ASP A 5 -16.99 -2.66 9.30
N ILE A 6 -16.08 -3.28 8.54
CA ILE A 6 -14.77 -3.71 9.08
C ILE A 6 -13.97 -2.50 9.57
N LEU A 7 -13.79 -1.48 8.73
CA LEU A 7 -12.98 -0.31 9.09
C LEU A 7 -13.60 0.50 10.24
N SER A 8 -14.92 0.52 10.38
CA SER A 8 -15.58 1.23 11.48
C SER A 8 -15.36 0.57 12.85
N GLU A 9 -15.00 -0.71 12.89
CA GLU A 9 -14.68 -1.45 14.12
C GLU A 9 -13.18 -1.34 14.49
N VAL A 10 -12.35 -0.78 13.61
CA VAL A 10 -10.91 -0.60 13.87
C VAL A 10 -10.72 0.46 14.95
N GLN A 11 -10.16 0.03 16.08
CA GLN A 11 -9.77 0.93 17.16
C GLN A 11 -8.48 1.67 16.81
N ASP A 12 -8.46 2.97 17.08
CA ASP A 12 -7.25 3.79 16.99
C ASP A 12 -6.57 3.99 18.35
N ALA A 13 -5.36 4.53 18.32
CA ALA A 13 -4.51 4.72 19.50
C ALA A 13 -5.13 5.63 20.58
N ARG A 14 -6.19 6.40 20.29
CA ARG A 14 -6.90 7.25 21.26
C ARG A 14 -7.81 6.43 22.17
N GLU A 15 -8.24 5.25 21.73
CA GLU A 15 -9.13 4.35 22.47
C GLU A 15 -8.39 3.37 23.40
N GLY A 16 -7.05 3.45 23.46
CA GLY A 16 -6.21 2.68 24.38
C GLY A 16 -4.98 2.05 23.71
N ASN A 17 -4.21 1.25 24.48
CA ASN A 17 -2.96 0.61 24.01
C ASN A 17 -3.14 -0.52 22.99
N THR A 18 -4.37 -0.79 22.51
CA THR A 18 -4.69 -1.87 21.57
C THR A 18 -4.99 -1.38 20.16
N GLY A 19 -5.02 -0.06 19.93
CA GLY A 19 -5.32 0.51 18.62
C GLY A 19 -4.31 0.07 17.55
N ILE A 20 -4.81 -0.28 16.37
CA ILE A 20 -3.98 -0.71 15.22
C ILE A 20 -3.86 0.40 14.16
N CYS A 21 -4.37 1.60 14.44
CA CYS A 21 -4.18 2.78 13.61
C CYS A 21 -3.98 4.03 14.49
N GLU A 22 -3.53 5.13 13.88
CA GLU A 22 -3.26 6.39 14.57
C GLU A 22 -4.54 7.20 14.79
N PHE A 23 -5.42 7.19 13.80
CA PHE A 23 -6.72 7.85 13.82
C PHE A 23 -7.73 7.05 13.01
N ASN A 24 -8.95 6.92 13.50
CA ASN A 24 -10.08 6.44 12.73
C ASN A 24 -11.35 7.24 13.06
N GLY A 25 -11.99 7.83 12.06
CA GLY A 25 -13.12 8.72 12.28
C GLY A 25 -13.54 9.48 11.04
N PHE A 26 -14.33 10.54 11.21
CA PHE A 26 -14.68 11.41 10.09
C PHE A 26 -13.44 12.12 9.54
N LEU A 27 -13.44 12.34 8.22
CA LEU A 27 -12.35 13.06 7.54
C LEU A 27 -12.23 14.51 8.05
N GLU A 28 -13.37 15.15 8.33
CA GLU A 28 -13.44 16.51 8.90
C GLU A 28 -12.69 16.61 10.24
N ASP A 29 -12.90 15.63 11.12
CA ASP A 29 -12.24 15.57 12.42
C ASP A 29 -10.72 15.44 12.23
N TYR A 30 -10.27 14.58 11.31
CA TYR A 30 -8.84 14.42 11.03
C TYR A 30 -8.22 15.70 10.46
N LEU A 31 -8.88 16.33 9.48
CA LEU A 31 -8.44 17.62 8.91
C LEU A 31 -8.27 18.67 10.00
N SER A 32 -9.23 18.77 10.92
CA SER A 32 -9.16 19.67 12.07
C SER A 32 -7.97 19.36 12.99
N THR A 33 -7.54 18.09 13.10
CA THR A 33 -6.35 17.74 13.90
C THR A 33 -5.02 18.11 13.26
N ILE A 34 -4.97 18.21 11.92
CA ILE A 34 -3.72 18.44 11.19
C ILE A 34 -3.59 19.86 10.58
N GLU A 35 -4.67 20.65 10.60
CA GLU A 35 -4.74 22.00 9.99
C GLU A 35 -3.58 22.90 10.39
N THR A 36 -3.18 22.87 11.66
CA THR A 36 -2.12 23.72 12.22
C THR A 36 -0.83 22.95 12.54
N VAL A 37 -0.69 21.71 12.07
CA VAL A 37 0.49 20.88 12.33
C VAL A 37 1.55 21.16 11.26
N GLU A 38 2.70 21.66 11.69
CA GLU A 38 3.84 21.92 10.81
C GLU A 38 4.24 20.64 10.04
N GLY A 39 4.37 20.75 8.71
CA GLY A 39 4.72 19.63 7.83
C GLY A 39 3.53 18.78 7.38
N LYS A 40 2.29 19.19 7.69
CA LYS A 40 1.04 18.55 7.23
C LYS A 40 0.23 19.39 6.25
N GLU A 41 0.76 20.52 5.80
CA GLU A 41 0.07 21.49 4.94
C GLU A 41 -0.36 20.85 3.60
N GLU A 42 0.52 20.07 2.98
CA GLU A 42 0.22 19.34 1.75
C GLU A 42 -0.85 18.26 1.99
N VAL A 43 -0.70 17.49 3.08
CA VAL A 43 -1.67 16.46 3.47
C VAL A 43 -3.06 17.06 3.67
N TYR A 44 -3.13 18.17 4.40
CA TYR A 44 -4.37 18.91 4.65
C TYR A 44 -5.00 19.39 3.35
N THR A 45 -4.21 20.01 2.47
CA THR A 45 -4.68 20.54 1.19
C THR A 45 -5.26 19.43 0.31
N LEU A 46 -4.55 18.31 0.20
CA LEU A 46 -4.95 17.22 -0.67
C LEU A 46 -6.17 16.46 -0.12
N LEU A 47 -6.22 16.19 1.18
CA LEU A 47 -7.37 15.54 1.81
C LEU A 47 -8.61 16.44 1.87
N SER A 48 -8.46 17.77 1.95
CA SER A 48 -9.58 18.70 1.90
C SER A 48 -10.37 18.59 0.59
N LYS A 49 -9.68 18.30 -0.53
CA LYS A 49 -10.36 18.08 -1.83
C LYS A 49 -11.28 16.86 -1.82
N LEU A 50 -10.96 15.82 -1.03
CA LEU A 50 -11.86 14.67 -0.84
C LEU A 50 -13.04 15.03 0.06
N PHE A 51 -12.79 15.80 1.12
CA PHE A 51 -13.85 16.29 2.00
C PHE A 51 -14.87 17.15 1.25
N GLU A 52 -14.41 18.01 0.32
CA GLU A 52 -15.27 18.80 -0.55
C GLU A 52 -16.18 17.95 -1.46
N LYS A 53 -15.77 16.71 -1.79
CA LYS A 53 -16.60 15.77 -2.56
C LYS A 53 -17.73 15.17 -1.73
N ASP A 54 -17.43 14.77 -0.50
CA ASP A 54 -18.42 14.25 0.45
C ASP A 54 -17.95 14.43 1.89
N CYS A 55 -18.70 15.19 2.66
CA CYS A 55 -18.39 15.48 4.06
C CYS A 55 -18.61 14.28 5.00
N ASN A 56 -19.27 13.22 4.53
CA ASN A 56 -19.52 12.01 5.33
C ASN A 56 -18.41 10.96 5.22
N LEU A 57 -17.36 11.25 4.44
CA LEU A 57 -16.21 10.35 4.34
C LEU A 57 -15.53 10.16 5.69
N LYS A 58 -15.08 8.94 5.93
CA LYS A 58 -14.23 8.57 7.04
C LYS A 58 -12.81 8.30 6.56
N ILE A 59 -11.86 8.41 7.48
CA ILE A 59 -10.46 8.11 7.22
C ILE A 59 -9.88 7.27 8.36
N CYS A 60 -9.12 6.25 7.99
CA CYS A 60 -8.25 5.48 8.86
C CYS A 60 -6.79 5.81 8.51
N VAL A 61 -6.04 6.32 9.47
CA VAL A 61 -4.67 6.84 9.30
C VAL A 61 -3.68 5.90 9.96
N GLY A 62 -2.63 5.52 9.25
CA GLY A 62 -1.57 4.67 9.78
C GLY A 62 -2.06 3.26 10.15
N LEU A 63 -2.96 2.67 9.35
CA LEU A 63 -3.50 1.34 9.58
C LEU A 63 -2.40 0.28 9.52
N ARG A 64 -2.18 -0.41 10.64
CA ARG A 64 -1.16 -1.43 10.80
C ARG A 64 -1.67 -2.79 10.32
N LEU A 65 -1.12 -3.25 9.22
CA LEU A 65 -1.44 -4.53 8.61
C LEU A 65 -0.48 -5.63 9.07
N ASN A 66 -0.99 -6.85 9.12
CA ASN A 66 -0.19 -8.04 9.34
C ASN A 66 0.20 -8.67 8.00
N ILE A 67 1.36 -9.31 7.99
CA ILE A 67 1.83 -10.09 6.85
C ILE A 67 1.29 -11.51 6.99
N ASN A 68 0.63 -12.05 5.94
CA ASN A 68 0.34 -13.47 5.91
C ASN A 68 1.66 -14.28 5.81
N LYS A 69 2.01 -14.91 6.93
CA LYS A 69 3.21 -15.73 7.11
C LYS A 69 3.19 -17.00 6.25
N ASP A 70 2.02 -17.55 5.95
CA ASP A 70 1.87 -18.76 5.14
C ASP A 70 2.12 -18.49 3.65
N ALA A 71 1.81 -17.29 3.16
CA ALA A 71 2.18 -16.87 1.81
C ALA A 71 3.72 -16.87 1.62
N ILE A 72 4.48 -16.44 2.64
CA ILE A 72 5.95 -16.48 2.61
C ILE A 72 6.46 -17.91 2.80
N ALA A 73 5.86 -18.69 3.71
CA ALA A 73 6.26 -20.07 4.00
C ALA A 73 6.14 -20.98 2.76
N ASN A 74 5.10 -20.76 1.94
CA ASN A 74 4.87 -21.47 0.68
C ASN A 74 5.79 -21.03 -0.48
N GLN A 75 6.80 -20.20 -0.21
CA GLN A 75 7.73 -19.64 -1.21
C GLN A 75 7.03 -18.94 -2.38
N ILE A 76 5.86 -18.34 -2.12
CA ILE A 76 5.19 -17.47 -3.09
C ILE A 76 6.00 -16.18 -3.21
N ILE A 77 6.38 -15.60 -2.06
CA ILE A 77 7.29 -14.47 -1.94
C ILE A 77 8.53 -14.95 -1.19
N ARG A 78 9.67 -15.05 -1.89
CA ARG A 78 10.91 -15.58 -1.31
C ARG A 78 11.65 -14.50 -0.52
N TYR A 79 11.06 -14.06 0.59
CA TYR A 79 11.70 -13.09 1.48
C TYR A 79 11.46 -13.43 2.95
N LYS A 80 12.30 -14.33 3.49
CA LYS A 80 12.14 -14.86 4.84
C LYS A 80 12.38 -13.82 5.95
N ASP A 81 13.09 -12.73 5.66
CA ASP A 81 13.34 -11.72 6.68
C ASP A 81 12.07 -10.94 7.06
N ALA A 82 11.04 -10.93 6.21
CA ALA A 82 9.72 -10.40 6.56
C ALA A 82 9.06 -11.16 7.73
N PHE A 83 9.45 -12.42 8.03
CA PHE A 83 8.96 -13.14 9.23
C PHE A 83 9.47 -12.53 10.54
N LYS A 84 10.58 -11.78 10.49
CA LYS A 84 11.20 -11.15 11.66
C LYS A 84 10.54 -9.82 12.01
N LEU A 85 9.70 -9.29 11.12
CA LEU A 85 8.96 -8.07 11.38
C LEU A 85 8.00 -8.27 12.56
N PRO A 86 7.97 -7.32 13.52
CA PRO A 86 6.91 -7.23 14.50
C PRO A 86 5.52 -7.20 13.85
N LYS A 87 4.48 -7.55 14.62
CA LYS A 87 3.10 -7.37 14.17
C LYS A 87 2.84 -5.88 13.90
N GLY A 88 2.13 -5.59 12.82
CA GLY A 88 1.79 -4.21 12.45
C GLY A 88 2.94 -3.38 11.89
N SER A 89 4.04 -3.99 11.42
CA SER A 89 5.13 -3.26 10.76
C SER A 89 4.81 -2.83 9.32
N ILE A 90 3.76 -3.36 8.71
CA ILE A 90 3.24 -2.83 7.44
C ILE A 90 2.23 -1.75 7.80
N VAL A 91 2.47 -0.51 7.38
CA VAL A 91 1.59 0.62 7.70
C VAL A 91 0.98 1.14 6.41
N CYS A 92 -0.34 1.09 6.32
CA CYS A 92 -1.10 1.74 5.28
C CYS A 92 -1.36 3.20 5.69
N PRO A 93 -0.85 4.20 4.96
CA PRO A 93 -0.84 5.58 5.42
C PRO A 93 -2.26 6.15 5.54
N TYR A 94 -3.09 6.01 4.52
CA TYR A 94 -4.47 6.48 4.53
C TYR A 94 -5.40 5.47 3.86
N VAL A 95 -6.52 5.19 4.52
CA VAL A 95 -7.67 4.52 3.94
C VAL A 95 -8.87 5.43 4.10
N VAL A 96 -9.35 6.01 3.01
CA VAL A 96 -10.57 6.84 3.00
C VAL A 96 -11.74 5.95 2.59
N TYR A 97 -12.82 5.97 3.36
CA TYR A 97 -13.93 5.04 3.18
C TYR A 97 -15.29 5.66 3.49
N GLY A 98 -16.33 5.09 2.89
CA GLY A 98 -17.70 5.64 2.98
C GLY A 98 -18.78 4.62 2.62
N LYS A 99 -20.03 5.03 2.86
CA LYS A 99 -21.25 4.34 2.43
C LYS A 99 -21.90 5.17 1.33
N PHE A 100 -22.15 4.55 0.18
CA PHE A 100 -22.74 5.19 -0.99
C PHE A 100 -23.94 4.34 -1.41
N ASP A 101 -25.16 4.80 -1.14
CA ASP A 101 -26.38 4.01 -1.25
C ASP A 101 -26.24 2.66 -0.50
N ASP A 102 -26.38 1.54 -1.22
CA ASP A 102 -26.28 0.17 -0.70
C ASP A 102 -24.87 -0.43 -0.79
N VAL A 103 -23.86 0.35 -1.19
CA VAL A 103 -22.48 -0.14 -1.34
C VAL A 103 -21.51 0.56 -0.39
N GLN A 104 -20.55 -0.22 0.09
CA GLN A 104 -19.47 0.26 0.94
C GLN A 104 -18.19 0.27 0.12
N LYS A 105 -17.43 1.36 0.18
CA LYS A 105 -16.21 1.50 -0.62
C LYS A 105 -15.11 2.18 0.17
N ALA A 106 -13.88 1.86 -0.21
CA ALA A 106 -12.68 2.48 0.31
C ALA A 106 -11.65 2.73 -0.79
N ILE A 107 -10.77 3.70 -0.55
CA ILE A 107 -9.58 3.96 -1.34
C ILE A 107 -8.36 3.97 -0.42
N ILE A 108 -7.33 3.20 -0.79
CA ILE A 108 -6.00 3.33 -0.20
C ILE A 108 -5.30 4.49 -0.90
N LEU A 109 -4.81 5.45 -0.12
CA LEU A 109 -4.10 6.61 -0.62
C LEU A 109 -2.70 6.68 0.00
N ALA A 110 -1.69 6.77 -0.86
CA ALA A 110 -0.34 7.16 -0.48
C ALA A 110 -0.02 8.54 -1.09
N LEU A 111 0.69 9.41 -0.36
CA LEU A 111 0.97 10.76 -0.83
C LEU A 111 2.32 10.81 -1.53
N GLY A 112 2.35 11.33 -2.76
CA GLY A 112 3.54 11.41 -3.60
C GLY A 112 3.32 10.86 -5.00
N ASP A 113 4.43 10.48 -5.63
CA ASP A 113 4.48 10.19 -7.07
C ASP A 113 4.21 8.71 -7.40
N LYS A 114 4.71 8.25 -8.55
CA LYS A 114 4.51 6.89 -9.07
C LYS A 114 5.03 5.81 -8.12
N GLU A 115 6.07 6.10 -7.34
CA GLU A 115 6.63 5.24 -6.31
C GLU A 115 5.58 4.92 -5.23
N GLU A 116 4.84 5.94 -4.82
CA GLU A 116 3.78 5.81 -3.82
C GLU A 116 2.56 5.11 -4.39
N TYR A 117 2.30 5.25 -5.70
CA TYR A 117 1.30 4.43 -6.39
C TYR A 117 1.63 2.93 -6.32
N VAL A 118 2.89 2.56 -6.57
CA VAL A 118 3.37 1.17 -6.47
C VAL A 118 3.18 0.65 -5.03
N LYS A 119 3.50 1.47 -4.02
CA LYS A 119 3.29 1.10 -2.60
C LYS A 119 1.81 0.97 -2.26
N ALA A 120 0.94 1.88 -2.69
CA ALA A 120 -0.50 1.80 -2.47
C ALA A 120 -1.07 0.49 -3.03
N LYS A 121 -0.64 0.07 -4.22
CA LYS A 121 -1.02 -1.23 -4.79
C LYS A 121 -0.46 -2.41 -4.01
N ALA A 122 0.79 -2.32 -3.53
CA ALA A 122 1.36 -3.34 -2.66
C ALA A 122 0.53 -3.52 -1.38
N LEU A 123 0.13 -2.41 -0.75
CA LEU A 123 -0.72 -2.39 0.45
C LEU A 123 -2.09 -3.01 0.17
N TYR A 124 -2.71 -2.69 -0.97
CA TYR A 124 -3.94 -3.37 -1.42
C TYR A 124 -3.76 -4.88 -1.53
N TYR A 125 -2.62 -5.35 -2.06
CA TYR A 125 -2.32 -6.78 -2.16
C TYR A 125 -2.03 -7.45 -0.83
N VAL A 126 -1.56 -6.72 0.18
CA VAL A 126 -1.45 -7.22 1.55
C VAL A 126 -2.83 -7.29 2.18
N MET A 127 -3.62 -6.23 2.07
CA MET A 127 -4.93 -6.13 2.70
C MET A 127 -5.93 -7.15 2.13
N SER A 128 -5.92 -7.37 0.82
CA SER A 128 -6.84 -8.30 0.13
C SER A 128 -6.31 -9.73 -0.01
N GLU A 129 -5.24 -10.11 0.70
CA GLU A 129 -4.70 -11.46 0.63
C GLU A 129 -5.58 -12.48 1.39
N PRO A 130 -5.50 -13.77 1.02
CA PRO A 130 -6.21 -14.82 1.76
C PRO A 130 -5.89 -14.80 3.24
N GLU A 131 -6.91 -15.08 4.06
CA GLU A 131 -6.84 -15.13 5.52
C GLU A 131 -6.56 -13.77 6.20
N ASN A 132 -6.51 -12.68 5.42
CA ASN A 132 -6.54 -11.33 5.96
C ASN A 132 -7.98 -10.94 6.31
N GLU A 133 -8.16 -10.12 7.34
CA GLU A 133 -9.48 -9.66 7.80
C GLU A 133 -10.26 -8.90 6.70
N TYR A 134 -9.55 -8.35 5.72
CA TYR A 134 -10.13 -7.66 4.56
C TYR A 134 -10.17 -8.50 3.26
N GLU A 135 -9.90 -9.81 3.29
CA GLU A 135 -9.89 -10.65 2.08
C GLU A 135 -11.19 -10.50 1.25
N GLY A 136 -12.33 -10.49 1.95
CA GLY A 136 -13.66 -10.43 1.34
C GLY A 136 -14.03 -9.10 0.68
N THR A 137 -13.24 -8.05 0.88
CA THR A 137 -13.57 -6.67 0.45
C THR A 137 -12.84 -6.25 -0.81
N ARG A 138 -12.15 -7.17 -1.50
CA ARG A 138 -11.32 -6.87 -2.67
C ARG A 138 -11.98 -6.03 -3.76
N ASN A 139 -13.30 -6.17 -3.96
CA ASN A 139 -14.07 -5.43 -4.97
C ASN A 139 -14.62 -4.08 -4.47
N GLU A 140 -14.42 -3.79 -3.20
CA GLU A 140 -14.86 -2.58 -2.49
C GLU A 140 -13.70 -1.59 -2.30
N ILE A 141 -12.50 -1.93 -2.80
CA ILE A 141 -11.28 -1.17 -2.58
C ILE A 141 -10.57 -0.90 -3.90
N ILE A 142 -10.13 0.35 -4.07
CA ILE A 142 -9.14 0.77 -5.07
C ILE A 142 -7.90 1.33 -4.36
N ALA A 143 -6.77 1.41 -5.07
CA ALA A 143 -5.54 1.98 -4.56
C ALA A 143 -4.99 3.02 -5.53
N ASP A 144 -4.55 4.14 -4.99
CA ASP A 144 -4.01 5.26 -5.75
C ASP A 144 -2.94 6.02 -4.94
N CYS A 145 -2.22 6.90 -5.62
CA CYS A 145 -1.46 7.94 -4.95
C CYS A 145 -2.05 9.33 -5.22
N MET A 146 -1.63 10.29 -4.43
CA MET A 146 -2.09 11.67 -4.56
C MET A 146 -0.94 12.64 -4.31
N ASN A 147 -0.75 13.56 -5.25
CA ASN A 147 0.09 14.74 -5.18
C ASN A 147 -0.63 15.90 -5.91
N GLU A 148 -0.03 17.09 -5.97
CA GLU A 148 -0.65 18.23 -6.66
C GLU A 148 -0.89 18.00 -8.16
N GLU A 149 -0.04 17.20 -8.83
CA GLU A 149 -0.08 16.98 -10.27
C GLU A 149 -1.16 15.97 -10.71
N ASN A 150 -1.44 14.96 -9.88
CA ASN A 150 -2.33 13.84 -10.21
C ASN A 150 -3.67 13.87 -9.45
N VAL A 151 -3.89 14.83 -8.55
CA VAL A 151 -5.10 14.92 -7.74
C VAL A 151 -6.39 14.92 -8.55
N GLU A 152 -6.41 15.56 -9.73
CA GLU A 152 -7.59 15.53 -10.61
C GLU A 152 -7.90 14.13 -11.14
N LEU A 153 -6.88 13.34 -11.46
CA LEU A 153 -7.05 11.94 -11.87
C LEU A 153 -7.62 11.10 -10.73
N MET A 154 -7.11 11.31 -9.51
CA MET A 154 -7.60 10.61 -8.32
C MET A 154 -9.05 10.99 -8.00
N LEU A 155 -9.41 12.28 -8.06
CA LEU A 155 -10.79 12.74 -7.87
C LEU A 155 -11.75 12.16 -8.92
N GLN A 156 -11.31 12.02 -10.17
CA GLN A 156 -12.09 11.34 -11.21
C GLN A 156 -12.29 9.85 -10.90
N ALA A 157 -11.28 9.18 -10.36
CA ALA A 157 -11.39 7.79 -9.93
C ALA A 157 -12.34 7.65 -8.75
N VAL A 158 -12.30 8.57 -7.78
CA VAL A 158 -13.27 8.66 -6.68
C VAL A 158 -14.67 8.88 -7.22
N ASP A 159 -14.89 9.82 -8.14
CA ASP A 159 -16.20 10.05 -8.73
C ASP A 159 -16.76 8.79 -9.41
N SER A 160 -15.92 8.14 -10.21
CA SER A 160 -16.27 6.91 -10.92
C SER A 160 -16.56 5.76 -9.95
N PHE A 161 -15.73 5.60 -8.92
CA PHE A 161 -15.81 4.48 -8.01
C PHE A 161 -16.88 4.69 -6.95
N PHE A 162 -16.81 5.76 -6.17
CA PHE A 162 -17.70 6.02 -5.04
C PHE A 162 -19.12 6.34 -5.52
N PHE A 163 -19.26 7.36 -6.38
CA PHE A 163 -20.56 7.95 -6.70
C PHE A 163 -21.22 7.36 -7.95
N GLN A 164 -20.45 6.92 -8.95
CA GLN A 164 -21.01 6.31 -10.17
C GLN A 164 -21.09 4.78 -10.12
N ASN A 165 -20.65 4.18 -9.00
CA ASN A 165 -20.69 2.74 -8.78
C ASN A 165 -19.99 1.89 -9.85
N SER A 166 -18.91 2.42 -10.41
CA SER A 166 -18.05 1.66 -11.32
C SER A 166 -17.35 0.51 -10.58
N LYS A 167 -17.11 -0.60 -11.27
CA LYS A 167 -16.41 -1.76 -10.67
C LYS A 167 -14.97 -1.39 -10.35
N ALA A 168 -14.49 -1.74 -9.15
CA ALA A 168 -13.11 -1.48 -8.69
C ALA A 168 -12.06 -1.87 -9.73
N GLY A 169 -12.16 -3.07 -10.32
CA GLY A 169 -11.21 -3.53 -11.34
C GLY A 169 -11.22 -2.73 -12.65
N ILE A 170 -12.30 -2.02 -13.00
CA ILE A 170 -12.33 -1.11 -14.15
C ILE A 170 -11.60 0.18 -13.80
N VAL A 171 -11.94 0.76 -12.65
CA VAL A 171 -11.33 2.01 -12.16
C VAL A 171 -9.82 1.83 -11.97
N GLN A 172 -9.40 0.74 -11.33
CA GLN A 172 -7.98 0.45 -11.11
C GLN A 172 -7.21 0.29 -12.43
N ARG A 173 -7.78 -0.37 -13.44
CA ARG A 173 -7.12 -0.48 -14.76
C ARG A 173 -7.03 0.86 -15.48
N ASN A 174 -8.02 1.74 -15.31
CA ASN A 174 -7.96 3.08 -15.85
C ASN A 174 -6.84 3.89 -15.18
N LEU A 175 -6.77 3.86 -13.84
CA LEU A 175 -5.67 4.48 -13.09
C LEU A 175 -4.31 3.93 -13.54
N ASP A 176 -4.15 2.60 -13.63
CA ASP A 176 -2.92 1.96 -14.10
C ASP A 176 -2.47 2.52 -15.45
N SER A 177 -3.39 2.66 -16.42
CA SER A 177 -3.10 3.13 -17.78
C SER A 177 -2.84 4.64 -17.90
N LYS A 178 -3.24 5.41 -16.88
CA LYS A 178 -3.03 6.86 -16.82
C LYS A 178 -1.72 7.19 -16.11
N MET A 179 -1.37 6.39 -15.11
CA MET A 179 -0.14 6.54 -14.33
C MET A 179 1.07 5.93 -15.03
N PHE A 180 0.88 4.85 -15.81
CA PHE A 180 1.97 4.13 -16.46
C PHE A 180 1.63 3.76 -17.90
N GLU A 181 2.63 3.77 -18.77
CA GLU A 181 2.52 3.32 -20.16
C GLU A 181 2.34 1.80 -20.23
N SER A 182 2.92 1.07 -19.27
CA SER A 182 2.84 -0.37 -19.22
C SER A 182 3.10 -0.93 -17.82
N TYR A 183 2.71 -2.19 -17.59
CA TYR A 183 3.14 -2.90 -16.39
C TYR A 183 4.66 -3.15 -16.34
N ALA A 184 5.35 -3.15 -17.49
CA ALA A 184 6.81 -3.25 -17.50
C ALA A 184 7.45 -2.05 -16.78
N GLU A 185 6.98 -0.84 -17.08
CA GLU A 185 7.39 0.40 -16.41
C GLU A 185 7.19 0.31 -14.89
N MET A 186 6.03 -0.20 -14.44
CA MET A 186 5.78 -0.40 -13.00
C MET A 186 6.77 -1.36 -12.34
N TYR A 187 7.14 -2.46 -13.02
CA TYR A 187 8.12 -3.42 -12.47
C TYR A 187 9.52 -2.83 -12.44
N ASP A 188 9.90 -2.05 -13.45
CA ASP A 188 11.19 -1.38 -13.50
C ASP A 188 11.31 -0.34 -12.39
N LEU A 189 10.25 0.44 -12.16
CA LEU A 189 10.16 1.37 -11.04
C LEU A 189 10.29 0.64 -9.69
N ALA A 190 9.57 -0.46 -9.48
CA ALA A 190 9.68 -1.23 -8.24
C ALA A 190 11.11 -1.77 -8.01
N ASN A 191 11.82 -2.18 -9.06
CA ASN A 191 13.23 -2.57 -8.97
C ASN A 191 14.13 -1.38 -8.64
N GLN A 192 13.87 -0.23 -9.26
CA GLN A 192 14.63 1.00 -9.03
C GLN A 192 14.48 1.47 -7.56
N MET A 193 13.26 1.47 -7.03
CA MET A 193 12.98 1.76 -5.62
C MET A 193 13.78 0.84 -4.67
N GLY A 194 13.86 -0.46 -5.00
CA GLY A 194 14.65 -1.41 -4.23
C GLY A 194 16.16 -1.08 -4.21
N LYS A 195 16.71 -0.65 -5.35
CA LYS A 195 18.12 -0.24 -5.49
C LYS A 195 18.41 1.08 -4.80
N GLU A 196 17.52 2.05 -4.89
CA GLU A 196 17.66 3.35 -4.21
C GLU A 196 17.60 3.20 -2.70
N GLN A 197 16.72 2.33 -2.23
CA GLN A 197 16.69 1.94 -0.82
C GLN A 197 18.01 1.32 -0.39
N GLU A 198 18.60 0.42 -1.19
CA GLU A 198 19.91 -0.17 -0.91
C GLU A 198 21.04 0.87 -0.89
N ALA A 199 21.02 1.81 -1.85
CA ALA A 199 22.02 2.87 -1.97
C ALA A 199 21.99 3.86 -0.79
N SER A 200 20.81 4.16 -0.26
CA SER A 200 20.63 5.08 0.87
C SER A 200 20.79 4.42 2.25
N LEU A 201 20.92 3.09 2.33
CA LEU A 201 20.95 2.33 3.60
C LEU A 201 21.90 2.91 4.65
N ARG A 202 23.15 3.18 4.29
CA ARG A 202 24.17 3.63 5.25
C ARG A 202 23.82 5.01 5.81
N GLU A 203 23.40 5.93 4.95
CA GLU A 203 23.05 7.30 5.34
C GLU A 203 21.81 7.30 6.24
N THR A 204 20.73 6.64 5.81
CA THR A 204 19.49 6.56 6.59
C THR A 204 19.68 5.81 7.90
N LEU A 205 20.46 4.72 7.90
CA LEU A 205 20.81 4.02 9.15
C LEU A 205 21.62 4.93 10.06
N ALA A 206 22.58 5.70 9.57
CA ALA A 206 23.38 6.61 10.39
C ALA A 206 22.52 7.71 11.03
N ALA A 207 21.67 8.34 10.23
CA ALA A 207 20.78 9.43 10.65
C ALA A 207 19.67 9.00 11.61
N SER A 208 19.25 7.73 11.58
CA SER A 208 18.14 7.24 12.39
C SER A 208 18.48 7.12 13.88
N GLU A 209 17.69 7.73 14.76
CA GLU A 209 17.82 7.55 16.22
C GLU A 209 17.42 6.13 16.64
N ASN A 210 16.34 5.60 16.07
CA ASN A 210 15.85 4.25 16.34
C ASN A 210 16.26 3.28 15.22
N LYS A 211 17.41 2.62 15.40
CA LYS A 211 17.94 1.68 14.39
C LYS A 211 16.98 0.51 14.13
N GLU A 212 16.28 0.01 15.16
CA GLU A 212 15.36 -1.11 15.01
C GLU A 212 14.16 -0.75 14.14
N ALA A 213 13.53 0.39 14.42
CA ALA A 213 12.41 0.89 13.61
C ALA A 213 12.83 1.12 12.16
N CYS A 214 14.00 1.74 11.93
CA CYS A 214 14.54 1.96 10.60
C CYS A 214 14.81 0.66 9.83
N ILE A 215 15.42 -0.34 10.49
CA ILE A 215 15.62 -1.68 9.91
C ILE A 215 14.28 -2.32 9.54
N ASN A 216 13.28 -2.23 10.42
CA ASN A 216 11.96 -2.80 10.15
C ASN A 216 11.29 -2.11 8.94
N THR A 217 11.42 -0.79 8.80
CA THR A 217 10.93 -0.05 7.63
C THR A 217 11.57 -0.54 6.33
N PHE A 218 12.89 -0.76 6.33
CA PHE A 218 13.55 -1.30 5.14
C PHE A 218 13.02 -2.67 4.71
N ILE A 219 12.86 -3.57 5.68
CA ILE A 219 12.32 -4.90 5.40
C ILE A 219 10.86 -4.82 4.95
N ALA A 220 10.04 -4.00 5.59
CA ALA A 220 8.65 -3.77 5.20
C ALA A 220 8.56 -3.29 3.75
N ASN A 221 9.38 -2.31 3.36
CA ASN A 221 9.41 -1.77 2.01
C ASN A 221 9.83 -2.83 0.98
N TRP A 222 10.93 -3.57 1.22
CA TRP A 222 11.33 -4.64 0.30
C TRP A 222 10.28 -5.75 0.19
N PHE A 223 9.60 -6.08 1.29
CA PHE A 223 8.47 -7.01 1.27
C PHE A 223 7.34 -6.48 0.37
N LEU A 224 6.95 -5.22 0.51
CA LEU A 224 5.90 -4.59 -0.31
C LEU A 224 6.28 -4.60 -1.80
N LEU A 225 7.51 -4.24 -2.15
CA LEU A 225 7.99 -4.24 -3.55
C LEU A 225 7.98 -5.65 -4.16
N LYS A 226 8.41 -6.65 -3.39
CA LYS A 226 8.34 -8.06 -3.81
C LYS A 226 6.90 -8.55 -3.96
N LYS A 227 6.03 -8.21 -3.00
CA LYS A 227 4.58 -8.52 -3.04
C LYS A 227 3.93 -7.91 -4.28
N PHE A 228 4.20 -6.64 -4.55
CA PHE A 228 3.74 -5.94 -5.75
C PHE A 228 4.14 -6.66 -7.02
N SER A 229 5.44 -6.86 -7.24
CA SER A 229 5.97 -7.50 -8.45
C SER A 229 5.39 -8.89 -8.69
N TYR A 230 5.22 -9.68 -7.63
CA TYR A 230 4.61 -11.00 -7.73
C TYR A 230 3.12 -10.94 -8.08
N VAL A 231 2.33 -10.23 -7.26
CA VAL A 231 0.86 -10.28 -7.33
C VAL A 231 0.34 -9.54 -8.55
N GLN A 232 0.91 -8.37 -8.87
CA GLN A 232 0.57 -7.63 -10.09
C GLN A 232 0.76 -8.51 -11.34
N TYR A 233 1.88 -9.23 -11.43
CA TYR A 233 2.14 -10.10 -12.57
C TYR A 233 1.18 -11.29 -12.62
N MET A 234 0.85 -11.88 -11.47
CA MET A 234 -0.12 -12.98 -11.38
C MET A 234 -1.56 -12.55 -11.72
N MET A 235 -1.91 -11.28 -11.48
CA MET A 235 -3.24 -10.74 -11.77
C MET A 235 -3.43 -10.34 -13.23
N ASP A 236 -2.35 -10.21 -13.98
CA ASP A 236 -2.39 -9.82 -15.38
C ASP A 236 -2.90 -10.97 -16.27
N LYS A 237 -4.19 -10.91 -16.59
CA LYS A 237 -4.85 -11.87 -17.49
C LYS A 237 -4.36 -11.75 -18.93
N ASN A 238 -3.86 -10.59 -19.35
CA ASN A 238 -3.33 -10.42 -20.70
C ASN A 238 -2.04 -11.21 -20.83
N ASN A 239 -1.12 -11.08 -19.87
CA ASN A 239 0.09 -11.89 -19.84
C ASN A 239 -0.22 -13.39 -19.73
N LEU A 240 -1.17 -13.79 -18.87
CA LEU A 240 -1.59 -15.20 -18.77
C LEU A 240 -2.00 -15.77 -20.14
N ASN A 241 -2.86 -15.08 -20.86
CA ASN A 241 -3.45 -15.60 -22.09
C ASN A 241 -2.54 -15.43 -23.31
N ALA A 242 -1.91 -14.25 -23.47
CA ALA A 242 -1.15 -13.91 -24.66
C ALA A 242 0.31 -14.38 -24.63
N VAL A 243 0.95 -14.38 -23.45
CA VAL A 243 2.37 -14.74 -23.29
C VAL A 243 2.53 -16.17 -22.79
N HIS A 244 1.67 -16.57 -21.85
CA HIS A 244 1.79 -17.89 -21.19
C HIS A 244 0.80 -18.93 -21.70
N GLU A 245 0.00 -18.62 -22.72
CA GLU A 245 -0.95 -19.56 -23.36
C GLU A 245 -1.95 -20.17 -22.36
N GLY A 246 -2.39 -19.39 -21.36
CA GLY A 246 -3.26 -19.87 -20.29
C GLY A 246 -2.56 -20.71 -19.22
N ASN A 247 -1.24 -20.87 -19.29
CA ASN A 247 -0.47 -21.68 -18.35
C ASN A 247 -0.08 -20.90 -17.09
N VAL A 248 -0.90 -21.06 -16.04
CA VAL A 248 -0.68 -20.44 -14.73
C VAL A 248 0.66 -20.83 -14.10
N LYS A 249 1.21 -22.02 -14.38
CA LYS A 249 2.52 -22.44 -13.84
C LYS A 249 3.67 -21.63 -14.46
N ARG A 250 3.60 -21.35 -15.78
CA ARG A 250 4.58 -20.51 -16.47
C ARG A 250 4.51 -19.05 -15.98
N GLN A 251 3.31 -18.49 -15.88
CA GLN A 251 3.12 -17.14 -15.34
C GLN A 251 3.66 -17.02 -13.92
N ARG A 252 3.38 -18.02 -13.07
CA ARG A 252 3.89 -18.08 -11.70
C ARG A 252 5.42 -18.10 -11.64
N GLN A 253 6.07 -18.81 -12.54
CA GLN A 253 7.53 -18.85 -12.60
C GLN A 253 8.11 -17.46 -12.90
N VAL A 254 7.56 -16.75 -13.88
CA VAL A 254 7.99 -15.38 -14.21
C VAL A 254 7.63 -14.38 -13.09
N ALA A 255 6.48 -14.53 -12.43
CA ALA A 255 6.14 -13.72 -11.26
C ALA A 255 7.19 -13.87 -10.14
N LYS A 256 7.68 -15.09 -9.91
CA LYS A 256 8.77 -15.34 -8.95
C LYS A 256 10.06 -14.69 -9.39
N GLU A 257 10.43 -14.78 -10.66
CA GLU A 257 11.64 -14.14 -11.20
C GLU A 257 11.58 -12.62 -11.03
N LYS A 258 10.43 -11.99 -11.31
CA LYS A 258 10.22 -10.55 -11.08
C LYS A 258 10.31 -10.16 -9.61
N SER A 259 9.73 -10.96 -8.71
CA SER A 259 9.87 -10.76 -7.27
C SER A 259 11.31 -10.97 -6.79
N ASP A 260 12.03 -11.94 -7.34
CA ASP A 260 13.40 -12.28 -6.97
C ASP A 260 14.39 -11.22 -7.50
N ALA A 261 14.06 -10.52 -8.59
CA ALA A 261 14.85 -9.42 -9.15
C ALA A 261 14.95 -8.19 -8.22
N ILE A 262 13.98 -8.00 -7.31
CA ILE A 262 14.04 -6.96 -6.28
C ILE A 262 15.18 -7.32 -5.32
N GLY A 263 16.30 -6.59 -5.41
CA GLY A 263 17.42 -6.69 -4.48
C GLY A 263 17.01 -6.33 -3.05
N PHE A 264 17.66 -6.93 -2.07
CA PHE A 264 17.47 -6.61 -0.65
C PHE A 264 18.73 -6.96 0.14
N VAL A 265 18.91 -6.30 1.28
CA VAL A 265 19.93 -6.64 2.27
C VAL A 265 19.28 -7.44 3.39
N SER A 266 19.94 -8.49 3.87
CA SER A 266 19.36 -9.36 4.89
C SER A 266 19.24 -8.65 6.24
N PHE A 267 18.26 -9.05 7.08
CA PHE A 267 18.09 -8.47 8.42
C PHE A 267 19.36 -8.51 9.25
N SER A 268 20.13 -9.61 9.15
CA SER A 268 21.38 -9.77 9.89
C SER A 268 22.48 -8.83 9.39
N GLU A 269 22.53 -8.54 8.09
CA GLU A 269 23.47 -7.57 7.52
C GLU A 269 23.09 -6.14 7.87
N LEU A 270 21.80 -5.79 7.84
CA LEU A 270 21.31 -4.49 8.31
C LEU A 270 21.74 -4.20 9.75
N TRP A 271 21.63 -5.19 10.65
CA TRP A 271 22.10 -5.05 12.03
C TRP A 271 23.62 -4.93 12.17
N LYS A 272 24.41 -5.51 11.25
CA LYS A 272 25.86 -5.29 11.22
C LYS A 272 26.16 -3.86 10.77
N LEU A 273 25.56 -3.43 9.66
CA LEU A 273 25.69 -2.06 9.15
C LEU A 273 25.30 -1.01 10.19
N ALA A 274 24.17 -1.20 10.89
CA ALA A 274 23.71 -0.30 11.94
C ALA A 274 24.68 -0.17 13.12
N LYS A 275 25.54 -1.17 13.37
CA LYS A 275 26.60 -1.12 14.38
C LYS A 275 27.87 -0.43 13.87
N GLU A 276 28.13 -0.49 12.57
CA GLU A 276 29.29 0.13 11.92
C GLU A 276 29.13 1.64 11.73
N VAL A 277 27.91 2.11 11.45
CA VAL A 277 27.60 3.54 11.21
C VAL A 277 27.38 4.34 12.52
N ARG A 278 27.94 3.84 13.64
CA ARG A 278 27.91 4.52 14.94
C ARG A 278 29.04 5.52 15.10
#